data_AF-A0A2H0LZT2-F1
#
_entry.id   AF-A0A2H0LZT2-F1
#
_cell.length_a   1.000
_cell.length_b   1.000
_cell.length_c   1.000
_cell.angle_alpha   90.00
_cell.angle_beta   90.00
_cell.angle_gamma   90.00
#
_symmetry.space_group_name_H-M   'P 1'
#
loop_
_entity.id
_entity.type
_entity.pdbx_description
1 polymer ?
#
loop_
_entity_poly.entity_id
_entity_poly.type
_entity_poly.pdbx_seq_one_letter_code
_entity_poly.pdbx_strand_id
1 'polypeptide(L)'
;MHKLSILTLASLLILSNRLYAASDTSAPLTPSLTESYQTDLMTGAAAVNVPIAVSPGRGGIQPNIALSYSSNNSNGICGVGWQISLGVISRNTKNGVPKYDNTDSFVASVNGAAAELLDIESGEYRAKQEGAFLKLTFDGTSWQVKDKSGTTYFFGQSANSRQENSGKVFKWYLDRVIDLHGNYMTVIYLKDQNEVYPLKIEYTGNETLGDVPLNSVDFIYEARNDILSNYRAGFEVVSAKRLLAVEVSARAQLARKYALNYTYSADTARSLLASITQYGDDSVSALNPIVFDYQAGGVIGQ
;
A
#
# COMPACT_ATOMS: atom_id res chain seq x y z
N MET A 1 37.17 -45.85 70.15
CA MET A 1 36.85 -46.06 68.72
C MET A 1 36.07 -44.86 68.22
N HIS A 2 36.80 -43.92 67.64
CA HIS A 2 36.29 -42.76 66.92
C HIS A 2 35.77 -43.17 65.54
N LYS A 3 34.67 -42.55 65.09
CA LYS A 3 34.47 -42.29 63.67
C LYS A 3 33.97 -40.86 63.49
N LEU A 4 34.91 -40.00 63.12
CA LEU A 4 34.70 -38.80 62.31
C LEU A 4 33.97 -39.20 61.01
N SER A 5 33.05 -38.36 60.54
CA SER A 5 32.95 -38.08 59.11
C SER A 5 32.29 -36.71 58.90
N ILE A 6 33.16 -35.73 58.62
CA ILE A 6 32.85 -34.49 57.94
C ILE A 6 32.83 -34.82 56.44
N LEU A 7 31.80 -34.41 55.70
CA LEU A 7 31.97 -33.72 54.42
C LEU A 7 30.61 -33.16 53.96
N THR A 8 30.45 -31.86 54.13
CA THR A 8 29.52 -31.01 53.40
C THR A 8 29.87 -31.02 51.92
N LEU A 9 28.96 -31.49 51.06
CA LEU A 9 28.99 -31.27 49.62
C LEU A 9 27.81 -30.36 49.25
N ALA A 10 28.04 -29.05 49.27
CA ALA A 10 27.12 -28.10 48.65
C ALA A 10 27.41 -28.09 47.15
N SER A 11 26.57 -28.78 46.37
CA SER A 11 26.59 -28.67 44.91
C SER A 11 26.07 -27.29 44.52
N LEU A 12 26.97 -26.39 44.15
CA LEU A 12 26.64 -25.08 43.58
C LEU A 12 26.19 -25.29 42.12
N LEU A 13 24.86 -25.37 41.92
CA LEU A 13 24.27 -25.39 40.59
C LEU A 13 24.33 -23.96 40.03
N ILE A 14 25.35 -23.66 39.21
CA ILE A 14 25.38 -22.41 38.44
C ILE A 14 24.39 -22.57 37.28
N LEU A 15 23.14 -22.15 37.50
CA LEU A 15 22.19 -21.92 36.42
C LEU A 15 22.68 -20.71 35.63
N SER A 16 23.29 -20.95 34.47
CA SER A 16 23.51 -19.90 33.48
C SER A 16 22.14 -19.49 32.92
N ASN A 17 21.59 -18.41 33.45
CA ASN A 17 20.46 -17.72 32.83
C ASN A 17 20.93 -17.11 31.50
N ARG A 18 20.89 -17.89 30.42
CA ARG A 18 20.71 -17.33 29.08
C ARG A 18 19.22 -17.27 28.81
N LEU A 19 18.56 -16.28 29.39
CA LEU A 19 17.25 -15.90 28.88
C LEU A 19 17.46 -15.07 27.61
N TYR A 20 17.05 -15.67 26.51
CA TYR A 20 16.86 -15.02 25.23
C TYR A 20 16.09 -13.73 25.45
N ALA A 21 16.66 -12.60 25.01
CA ALA A 21 15.86 -11.41 24.81
C ALA A 21 14.82 -11.76 23.74
N ALA A 22 13.57 -12.01 24.16
CA ALA A 22 12.45 -12.01 23.25
C ALA A 22 12.44 -10.62 22.60
N SER A 23 12.80 -10.54 21.33
CA SER A 23 12.57 -9.34 20.55
C SER A 23 11.06 -9.11 20.55
N ASP A 24 10.64 -8.05 21.25
CA ASP A 24 9.27 -7.59 21.26
C ASP A 24 8.83 -7.36 19.80
N THR A 25 8.10 -8.33 19.27
CA THR A 25 7.57 -8.38 17.91
C THR A 25 6.13 -7.89 17.88
N SER A 26 5.65 -7.30 18.97
CA SER A 26 4.31 -6.72 19.02
C SER A 26 4.29 -5.37 18.28
N ALA A 27 4.24 -5.43 16.95
CA ALA A 27 3.61 -4.35 16.22
C ALA A 27 2.20 -4.17 16.84
N PRO A 28 1.82 -2.94 17.24
CA PRO A 28 0.61 -2.70 18.00
C PRO A 28 -0.59 -3.35 17.31
N LEU A 29 -1.49 -3.91 18.11
CA LEU A 29 -2.79 -4.37 17.63
C LEU A 29 -3.43 -3.21 16.86
N THR A 30 -4.00 -3.52 15.70
CA THR A 30 -4.76 -2.57 14.90
C THR A 30 -5.79 -1.88 15.80
N PRO A 31 -5.86 -0.52 15.81
CA PRO A 31 -6.85 0.19 16.63
C PRO A 31 -8.25 -0.30 16.27
N SER A 32 -9.16 -0.32 17.25
CA SER A 32 -10.55 -0.69 17.01
C SER A 32 -11.14 0.23 15.92
N LEU A 33 -11.82 -0.32 14.91
CA LEU A 33 -12.30 0.47 13.77
C LEU A 33 -13.31 1.55 14.11
N THR A 34 -13.95 1.45 15.27
CA THR A 34 -14.83 2.50 15.76
C THR A 34 -14.10 3.85 15.90
N GLU A 35 -12.76 3.84 16.04
CA GLU A 35 -11.93 5.05 16.10
C GLU A 35 -11.44 5.53 14.71
N SER A 36 -11.62 4.76 13.63
CA SER A 36 -11.09 5.08 12.30
C SER A 36 -12.09 5.70 11.33
N TYR A 37 -13.38 5.76 11.69
CA TYR A 37 -14.39 6.49 10.92
C TYR A 37 -14.20 7.99 11.08
N GLN A 38 -14.12 8.69 9.96
CA GLN A 38 -14.07 10.15 9.92
C GLN A 38 -14.98 10.69 8.82
N THR A 39 -15.44 11.92 9.01
CA THR A 39 -16.11 12.68 7.95
C THR A 39 -15.15 13.72 7.44
N ASP A 40 -14.91 13.74 6.13
CA ASP A 40 -14.12 14.77 5.49
C ASP A 40 -14.84 16.11 5.59
N LEU A 41 -14.24 17.07 6.31
CA LEU A 41 -14.89 18.34 6.66
C LEU A 41 -15.13 19.26 5.45
N MET A 42 -14.42 19.03 4.33
CA MET A 42 -14.52 19.86 3.13
C MET A 42 -15.52 19.30 2.12
N THR A 43 -15.58 17.97 2.00
CA THR A 43 -16.40 17.28 0.99
C THR A 43 -17.64 16.62 1.58
N GLY A 44 -17.72 16.46 2.91
CA GLY A 44 -18.76 15.72 3.60
C GLY A 44 -18.68 14.20 3.40
N ALA A 45 -17.62 13.70 2.77
CA ALA A 45 -17.48 12.28 2.47
C ALA A 45 -17.24 11.46 3.75
N ALA A 46 -17.88 10.30 3.83
CA ALA A 46 -17.53 9.30 4.84
C ALA A 46 -16.18 8.68 4.49
N ALA A 47 -15.29 8.55 5.46
CA ALA A 47 -13.96 7.99 5.29
C ALA A 47 -13.65 6.96 6.38
N VAL A 48 -13.03 5.84 6.01
CA VAL A 48 -12.56 4.80 6.94
C VAL A 48 -11.18 4.36 6.50
N ASN A 49 -10.27 4.15 7.45
CA ASN A 49 -8.94 3.61 7.16
C ASN A 49 -8.71 2.32 7.96
N VAL A 50 -8.24 1.28 7.27
CA VAL A 50 -7.83 0.01 7.85
C VAL A 50 -6.35 -0.20 7.54
N PRO A 51 -5.44 0.09 8.49
CA PRO A 51 -4.01 -0.05 8.26
C PRO A 51 -3.61 -1.52 8.13
N ILE A 52 -2.73 -1.79 7.18
CA ILE A 52 -2.06 -3.08 7.03
C ILE A 52 -0.77 -3.00 7.85
N ALA A 53 -0.76 -3.63 9.01
CA ALA A 53 0.42 -3.63 9.87
C ALA A 53 1.54 -4.46 9.24
N VAL A 54 2.67 -3.81 8.99
CA VAL A 54 3.90 -4.39 8.45
C VAL A 54 5.02 -4.39 9.49
N SER A 55 5.96 -5.31 9.38
CA SER A 55 7.16 -5.29 10.23
C SER A 55 7.98 -4.03 9.96
N PRO A 56 8.64 -3.44 10.97
CA PRO A 56 9.46 -2.25 10.79
C PRO A 56 10.55 -2.41 9.73
N GLY A 57 10.82 -1.33 9.01
CA GLY A 57 11.86 -1.23 7.99
C GLY A 57 13.16 -0.66 8.55
N ARG A 58 14.27 -0.90 7.86
CA ARG A 58 15.55 -0.30 8.22
C ARG A 58 15.51 1.21 7.98
N GLY A 59 15.92 1.99 8.98
CA GLY A 59 15.88 3.46 8.89
C GLY A 59 14.47 4.06 8.74
N GLY A 60 13.42 3.31 9.06
CA GLY A 60 12.03 3.74 8.83
C GLY A 60 11.52 3.54 7.39
N ILE A 61 12.30 2.87 6.54
CA ILE A 61 11.89 2.52 5.17
C ILE A 61 11.09 1.22 5.20
N GLN A 62 9.81 1.35 5.52
CA GLN A 62 8.77 0.33 5.34
C GLN A 62 7.59 0.93 4.55
N PRO A 63 6.78 0.09 3.88
CA PRO A 63 5.60 0.61 3.22
C PRO A 63 4.54 1.01 4.25
N ASN A 64 3.92 2.18 4.05
CA ASN A 64 2.75 2.61 4.80
C ASN A 64 1.50 2.30 3.98
N ILE A 65 0.81 1.22 4.31
CA ILE A 65 -0.29 0.67 3.52
C ILE A 65 -1.57 0.68 4.35
N ALA A 66 -2.65 1.16 3.75
CA ALA A 66 -3.98 1.05 4.32
C ALA A 66 -5.01 0.76 3.22
N LEU A 67 -6.07 0.05 3.62
CA LEU A 67 -7.33 0.01 2.90
C LEU A 67 -8.12 1.24 3.30
N SER A 68 -8.34 2.14 2.34
CA SER A 68 -9.01 3.42 2.55
C SER A 68 -10.35 3.43 1.85
N TYR A 69 -11.41 3.66 2.60
CA TYR A 69 -12.74 3.93 2.10
C TYR A 69 -12.97 5.43 1.98
N SER A 70 -13.63 5.85 0.90
CA SER A 70 -14.33 7.12 0.84
C SER A 70 -15.63 6.95 0.08
N SER A 71 -16.72 7.58 0.52
CA SER A 71 -17.98 7.60 -0.22
C SER A 71 -17.86 8.27 -1.61
N ASN A 72 -16.79 9.04 -1.86
CA ASN A 72 -16.50 9.66 -3.15
C ASN A 72 -15.65 8.77 -4.08
N ASN A 73 -15.08 7.68 -3.57
CA ASN A 73 -14.25 6.80 -4.38
C ASN A 73 -15.12 5.98 -5.34
N SER A 74 -14.60 5.77 -6.55
CA SER A 74 -15.23 4.91 -7.55
C SER A 74 -15.02 3.41 -7.23
N ASN A 75 -15.55 2.53 -8.08
CA ASN A 75 -15.19 1.12 -8.05
C ASN A 75 -13.75 0.93 -8.53
N GLY A 76 -13.02 0.04 -7.87
CA GLY A 76 -11.62 -0.25 -8.17
C GLY A 76 -11.24 -1.66 -7.76
N ILE A 77 -9.93 -1.92 -7.61
CA ILE A 77 -9.41 -3.26 -7.30
C ILE A 77 -9.84 -3.78 -5.92
N CYS A 78 -10.27 -2.92 -5.00
CA CYS A 78 -10.77 -3.31 -3.68
C CYS A 78 -12.30 -3.21 -3.55
N GLY A 79 -13.03 -3.12 -4.66
CA GLY A 79 -14.48 -2.90 -4.67
C GLY A 79 -14.88 -1.42 -4.65
N VAL A 80 -16.17 -1.15 -4.54
CA VAL A 80 -16.73 0.21 -4.55
C VAL A 80 -16.32 0.98 -3.30
N GLY A 81 -15.77 2.18 -3.47
CA GLY A 81 -15.44 3.08 -2.36
C GLY A 81 -14.07 2.82 -1.73
N TRP A 82 -13.52 1.62 -1.93
CA TRP A 82 -12.27 1.17 -1.34
C TRP A 82 -11.09 1.29 -2.31
N GLN A 83 -9.95 1.69 -1.78
CA GLN A 83 -8.70 1.72 -2.51
C GLN A 83 -7.51 1.35 -1.64
N ILE A 84 -6.41 1.02 -2.31
CA ILE A 84 -5.07 0.97 -1.73
C ILE A 84 -4.18 1.87 -2.58
N SER A 85 -3.46 2.79 -1.94
CA SER A 85 -2.64 3.78 -2.63
C SER A 85 -1.20 3.69 -2.13
N LEU A 86 -0.27 3.39 -3.04
CA LEU A 86 1.18 3.32 -2.75
C LEU A 86 1.93 4.57 -3.21
N GLY A 87 1.28 5.42 -4.00
CA GLY A 87 1.88 6.57 -4.65
C GLY A 87 1.81 6.48 -6.17
N VAL A 88 1.42 7.58 -6.81
CA VAL A 88 1.23 7.65 -8.25
C VAL A 88 1.38 9.08 -8.75
N ILE A 89 1.96 9.25 -9.93
CA ILE A 89 1.89 10.48 -10.71
C ILE A 89 1.04 10.18 -11.94
N SER A 90 0.11 11.06 -12.29
CA SER A 90 -0.83 10.84 -13.38
C SER A 90 -1.05 12.11 -14.20
N ARG A 91 -1.40 11.94 -15.47
CA ARG A 91 -1.94 13.05 -16.26
C ARG A 91 -3.29 13.49 -15.69
N ASN A 92 -3.49 14.79 -15.59
CA ASN A 92 -4.70 15.38 -15.03
C ASN A 92 -5.87 15.22 -15.99
N THR A 93 -7.03 14.81 -15.47
CA THR A 93 -8.26 14.60 -16.26
C THR A 93 -9.36 15.63 -15.96
N LYS A 94 -9.04 16.65 -15.15
CA LYS A 94 -9.99 17.72 -14.77
C LYS A 94 -10.58 18.47 -15.97
N ASN A 95 -9.78 18.66 -17.03
CA ASN A 95 -10.18 19.39 -18.24
C ASN A 95 -10.46 18.47 -19.43
N GLY A 96 -10.76 17.19 -19.18
CA GLY A 96 -11.04 16.19 -20.21
C GLY A 96 -9.96 15.12 -20.33
N VAL A 97 -10.02 14.36 -21.42
CA VAL A 97 -9.06 13.30 -21.73
C VAL A 97 -7.70 13.91 -22.08
N PRO A 98 -6.57 13.38 -21.57
CA PRO A 98 -5.25 13.88 -21.90
C PRO A 98 -4.95 13.80 -23.40
N LYS A 99 -4.27 14.81 -23.93
CA LYS A 99 -3.89 14.87 -25.34
C LYS A 99 -2.60 14.13 -25.65
N TYR A 100 -1.82 13.82 -24.61
CA TYR A 100 -0.49 13.21 -24.69
C TYR A 100 0.55 14.08 -25.40
N ASP A 101 0.39 15.39 -25.29
CA ASP A 101 1.36 16.41 -25.72
C ASP A 101 1.92 17.17 -24.50
N ASN A 102 2.62 18.27 -24.74
CA ASN A 102 3.20 19.13 -23.72
C ASN A 102 2.19 20.08 -23.05
N THR A 103 0.91 20.01 -23.39
CA THR A 103 -0.15 20.84 -22.79
C THR A 103 -0.87 20.15 -21.63
N ASP A 104 -0.66 18.84 -21.47
CA ASP A 104 -1.22 18.09 -20.35
C ASP A 104 -0.53 18.50 -19.05
N SER A 105 -1.33 18.66 -17.99
CA SER A 105 -0.84 18.84 -16.63
C SER A 105 -0.81 17.52 -15.88
N PHE A 106 -0.10 17.49 -14.75
CA PHE A 106 0.06 16.29 -13.94
C PHE A 106 -0.50 16.49 -12.53
N VAL A 107 -0.87 15.38 -11.89
CA VAL A 107 -1.22 15.32 -10.47
C VAL A 107 -0.35 14.25 -9.83
N ALA A 108 0.32 14.61 -8.74
CA ALA A 108 1.11 13.69 -7.94
C ALA A 108 0.38 13.33 -6.65
N SER A 109 0.47 12.08 -6.24
CA SER A 109 0.14 11.58 -4.90
C SER A 109 1.36 10.83 -4.39
N VAL A 110 2.09 11.44 -3.45
CA VAL A 110 3.35 10.91 -2.92
C VAL A 110 3.34 11.02 -1.41
N ASN A 111 3.49 9.88 -0.72
CA ASN A 111 3.57 9.81 0.75
C ASN A 111 2.43 10.57 1.47
N GLY A 112 1.19 10.37 1.02
CA GLY A 112 0.00 11.03 1.58
C GLY A 112 -0.23 12.48 1.15
N ALA A 113 0.72 13.12 0.46
CA ALA A 113 0.53 14.44 -0.13
C ALA A 113 0.04 14.33 -1.57
N ALA A 114 -1.02 15.09 -1.91
CA ALA A 114 -1.53 15.18 -3.28
C ALA A 114 -1.47 16.63 -3.79
N ALA A 115 -1.03 16.83 -5.03
CA ALA A 115 -0.94 18.14 -5.64
C ALA A 115 -1.05 18.12 -7.18
N GLU A 116 -1.75 19.11 -7.75
CA GLU A 116 -1.55 19.49 -9.16
C GLU A 116 -0.12 20.01 -9.33
N LEU A 117 0.56 19.60 -10.41
CA LEU A 117 1.94 20.00 -10.68
C LEU A 117 2.01 21.13 -11.71
N LEU A 118 3.03 21.98 -11.57
CA LEU A 118 3.42 23.00 -12.53
C LEU A 118 4.86 22.71 -12.99
N ASP A 119 5.10 22.76 -14.29
CA ASP A 119 6.44 22.74 -14.87
C ASP A 119 7.10 24.11 -14.63
N ILE A 120 8.30 24.10 -14.05
CA ILE A 120 9.05 25.32 -13.76
C ILE A 120 10.07 25.57 -14.87
N GLU A 121 10.93 24.57 -15.13
CA GLU A 121 11.91 24.62 -16.20
C GLU A 121 12.56 23.23 -16.41
N SER A 122 12.84 22.86 -17.65
CA SER A 122 13.65 21.67 -18.01
C SER A 122 13.18 20.36 -17.37
N GLY A 123 11.85 20.15 -17.27
CA GLY A 123 11.29 18.92 -16.70
C GLY A 123 11.31 18.88 -15.17
N GLU A 124 11.61 20.00 -14.51
CA GLU A 124 11.49 20.15 -13.07
C GLU A 124 10.11 20.72 -12.69
N TYR A 125 9.40 20.02 -11.82
CA TYR A 125 8.04 20.34 -11.42
C TYR A 125 7.96 20.71 -9.94
N ARG A 126 6.92 21.49 -9.61
CA ARG A 126 6.51 21.81 -8.23
C ARG A 126 5.01 21.65 -8.05
N ALA A 127 4.58 21.52 -6.81
CA ALA A 127 3.17 21.59 -6.48
C ALA A 127 2.64 23.01 -6.76
N LYS A 128 1.51 23.10 -7.47
CA LYS A 128 0.82 24.36 -7.74
C LYS A 128 0.35 25.05 -6.45
N GLN A 129 -0.01 24.27 -5.46
CA GLN A 129 -0.24 24.70 -4.08
C GLN A 129 0.75 23.94 -3.20
N GLU A 130 1.75 24.65 -2.69
CA GLU A 130 2.86 24.03 -1.98
C GLU A 130 2.46 23.65 -0.54
N GLY A 131 2.91 22.48 -0.09
CA GLY A 131 2.66 22.00 1.27
C GLY A 131 3.65 20.94 1.72
N ALA A 132 3.93 19.97 0.85
CA ALA A 132 4.90 18.90 1.13
C ALA A 132 6.35 19.30 0.81
N PHE A 133 6.56 20.33 -0.02
CA PHE A 133 7.87 20.79 -0.48
C PHE A 133 8.66 19.68 -1.18
N LEU A 134 7.98 18.94 -2.05
CA LEU A 134 8.58 17.91 -2.88
C LEU A 134 9.25 18.53 -4.10
N LYS A 135 10.47 18.09 -4.43
CA LYS A 135 11.10 18.37 -5.72
C LYS A 135 10.81 17.21 -6.67
N LEU A 136 10.17 17.49 -7.79
CA LEU A 136 9.83 16.49 -8.80
C LEU A 136 10.59 16.77 -10.09
N THR A 137 11.12 15.73 -10.74
CA THR A 137 11.82 15.83 -12.02
C THR A 137 11.35 14.72 -12.95
N PHE A 138 11.06 15.06 -14.20
CA PHE A 138 10.64 14.16 -15.24
C PHE A 138 11.68 14.12 -16.36
N ASP A 139 12.19 12.94 -16.70
CA ASP A 139 13.22 12.76 -17.73
C ASP A 139 12.64 12.49 -19.14
N GLY A 140 11.30 12.56 -19.28
CA GLY A 140 10.57 12.19 -20.50
C GLY A 140 10.00 10.76 -20.47
N THR A 141 10.47 9.91 -19.56
CA THR A 141 10.04 8.51 -19.41
C THR A 141 9.55 8.20 -18.00
N SER A 142 10.27 8.65 -16.98
CA SER A 142 10.05 8.32 -15.56
C SER A 142 10.16 9.56 -14.68
N TRP A 143 9.61 9.46 -13.47
CA TRP A 143 9.67 10.54 -12.50
C TRP A 143 10.59 10.18 -11.35
N GLN A 144 11.36 11.17 -10.89
CA GLN A 144 12.05 11.15 -9.61
C GLN A 144 11.47 12.26 -8.72
N VAL A 145 11.18 11.92 -7.46
CA VAL A 145 10.67 12.86 -6.47
C VAL A 145 11.57 12.80 -5.24
N LYS A 146 11.99 13.95 -4.72
CA LYS A 146 12.79 14.05 -3.50
C LYS A 146 12.05 14.88 -2.46
N ASP A 147 12.02 14.38 -1.24
CA ASP A 147 11.46 15.12 -0.11
C ASP A 147 12.52 15.93 0.66
N LYS A 148 12.08 16.68 1.68
CA LYS A 148 12.96 17.50 2.52
C LYS A 148 13.96 16.70 3.36
N SER A 149 13.70 15.42 3.59
CA SER A 149 14.61 14.52 4.32
C SER A 149 15.72 13.95 3.45
N GLY A 150 15.62 14.13 2.12
CA GLY A 150 16.53 13.56 1.14
C GLY A 150 16.11 12.17 0.63
N THR A 151 15.01 11.62 1.15
CA THR A 151 14.40 10.40 0.62
C THR A 151 13.98 10.62 -0.82
N THR A 152 14.35 9.67 -1.69
CA THR A 152 14.07 9.72 -3.12
C THR A 152 13.09 8.62 -3.49
N TYR A 153 12.05 9.01 -4.21
CA TYR A 153 10.97 8.17 -4.73
C TYR A 153 11.08 8.13 -6.25
N PHE A 154 10.98 6.94 -6.84
CA PHE A 154 11.04 6.74 -8.27
C PHE A 154 9.72 6.19 -8.79
N PHE A 155 9.23 6.70 -9.92
CA PHE A 155 7.93 6.29 -10.49
C PHE A 155 8.02 5.99 -11.98
N GLY A 156 7.35 4.90 -12.38
CA GLY A 156 7.29 4.40 -13.74
C GLY A 156 8.65 4.11 -14.38
N GLN A 157 9.62 3.59 -13.61
CA GLN A 157 10.92 3.13 -14.12
C GLN A 157 10.78 1.90 -15.03
N SER A 158 9.74 1.08 -14.83
CA SER A 158 9.46 -0.10 -15.65
C SER A 158 8.17 0.07 -16.45
N ALA A 159 8.00 -0.72 -17.52
CA ALA A 159 6.75 -0.74 -18.28
C ALA A 159 5.56 -1.27 -17.46
N ASN A 160 5.84 -2.16 -16.47
CA ASN A 160 4.81 -2.71 -15.58
C ASN A 160 4.34 -1.69 -14.53
N SER A 161 5.16 -0.70 -14.19
CA SER A 161 4.77 0.43 -13.32
C SER A 161 4.23 1.64 -14.09
N ARG A 162 3.89 1.46 -15.37
CA ARG A 162 3.23 2.48 -16.20
C ARG A 162 1.89 1.99 -16.75
N GLN A 163 0.82 2.76 -16.47
CA GLN A 163 -0.46 2.59 -17.16
C GLN A 163 -0.35 3.30 -18.51
N GLU A 164 -0.09 2.51 -19.55
CA GLU A 164 0.23 3.01 -20.89
C GLU A 164 -0.35 2.10 -21.97
N ASN A 165 -0.65 2.69 -23.13
CA ASN A 165 -1.03 1.99 -24.35
C ASN A 165 -0.46 2.73 -25.58
N SER A 166 0.17 2.01 -26.51
CA SER A 166 0.73 2.56 -27.75
C SER A 166 1.59 3.83 -27.56
N GLY A 167 2.47 3.84 -26.55
CA GLY A 167 3.36 4.97 -26.24
C GLY A 167 2.69 6.13 -25.46
N LYS A 168 1.38 6.06 -25.21
CA LYS A 168 0.65 7.02 -24.38
C LYS A 168 0.70 6.60 -22.92
N VAL A 169 1.54 7.24 -22.11
CA VAL A 169 1.63 6.97 -20.66
C VAL A 169 0.69 7.86 -19.87
N PHE A 170 -0.27 7.25 -19.18
CA PHE A 170 -1.28 7.94 -18.37
C PHE A 170 -0.90 8.06 -16.89
N LYS A 171 -0.36 6.99 -16.29
CA LYS A 171 0.09 6.97 -14.88
C LYS A 171 1.46 6.33 -14.74
N TRP A 172 2.24 6.85 -13.80
CA TRP A 172 3.52 6.34 -13.31
C TRP A 172 3.34 5.96 -11.84
N TYR A 173 3.38 4.66 -11.54
CA TYR A 173 3.25 4.14 -10.19
C TYR A 173 4.61 4.10 -9.49
N LEU A 174 4.62 4.18 -8.15
CA LEU A 174 5.83 4.15 -7.34
C LEU A 174 6.60 2.83 -7.55
N ASP A 175 7.86 2.87 -7.96
CA ASP A 175 8.74 1.71 -8.10
C ASP A 175 9.67 1.51 -6.90
N ARG A 176 10.24 2.60 -6.38
CA ARG A 176 11.33 2.52 -5.40
C ARG A 176 11.32 3.73 -4.47
N VAL A 177 11.64 3.48 -3.20
CA VAL A 177 11.92 4.51 -2.20
C VAL A 177 13.28 4.19 -1.59
N ILE A 178 14.17 5.18 -1.52
CA ILE A 178 15.51 5.04 -0.95
C ILE A 178 15.87 6.26 -0.10
N ASP A 179 16.43 6.03 1.08
CA ASP A 179 16.95 7.10 1.93
C ASP A 179 18.43 7.43 1.64
N LEU A 180 18.97 8.45 2.33
CA LEU A 180 20.37 8.86 2.18
C LEU A 180 21.38 7.82 2.69
N HIS A 181 20.94 6.83 3.48
CA HIS A 181 21.78 5.76 4.03
C HIS A 181 21.70 4.48 3.18
N GLY A 182 21.04 4.54 2.02
CA GLY A 182 20.88 3.43 1.09
C GLY A 182 19.80 2.42 1.49
N ASN A 183 19.03 2.65 2.55
CA ASN A 183 17.91 1.77 2.92
C ASN A 183 16.79 1.96 1.90
N TYR A 184 16.23 0.85 1.40
CA TYR A 184 15.24 0.93 0.32
C TYR A 184 14.09 -0.06 0.45
N MET A 185 13.01 0.29 -0.26
CA MET A 185 11.94 -0.62 -0.66
C MET A 185 11.65 -0.49 -2.16
N THR A 186 11.12 -1.56 -2.74
CA THR A 186 10.72 -1.64 -4.15
C THR A 186 9.31 -2.19 -4.27
N VAL A 187 8.56 -1.70 -5.26
CA VAL A 187 7.21 -2.16 -5.58
C VAL A 187 7.22 -2.81 -6.96
N ILE A 188 6.67 -4.01 -7.02
CA ILE A 188 6.58 -4.85 -8.21
C ILE A 188 5.11 -4.92 -8.62
N TYR A 189 4.86 -4.83 -9.91
CA TYR A 189 3.51 -4.75 -10.48
C TYR A 189 3.25 -5.84 -11.51
N LEU A 190 1.98 -6.23 -11.61
CA LEU A 190 1.41 -7.02 -12.70
C LEU A 190 0.57 -6.08 -13.58
N LYS A 191 0.81 -6.10 -14.89
CA LYS A 191 -0.04 -5.39 -15.86
C LYS A 191 -0.95 -6.38 -16.58
N ASP A 192 -2.25 -6.08 -16.62
CA ASP A 192 -3.25 -6.89 -17.31
C ASP A 192 -4.29 -5.96 -17.94
N GLN A 193 -4.48 -6.06 -19.26
CA GLN A 193 -5.45 -5.25 -20.02
C GLN A 193 -5.36 -3.74 -19.71
N ASN A 194 -4.13 -3.20 -19.73
CA ASN A 194 -3.76 -1.82 -19.40
C ASN A 194 -4.02 -1.39 -17.93
N GLU A 195 -4.60 -2.24 -17.10
CA GLU A 195 -4.66 -2.03 -15.66
C GLU A 195 -3.34 -2.47 -15.00
N VAL A 196 -2.93 -1.74 -13.96
CA VAL A 196 -1.68 -2.00 -13.23
C VAL A 196 -2.01 -2.34 -11.79
N TYR A 197 -1.65 -3.56 -11.40
CA TYR A 197 -1.92 -4.13 -10.08
C TYR A 197 -0.62 -4.19 -9.28
N PRO A 198 -0.54 -3.58 -8.07
CA PRO A 198 0.58 -3.84 -7.18
C PRO A 198 0.58 -5.32 -6.85
N LEU A 199 1.71 -5.99 -7.09
CA LEU A 199 1.87 -7.44 -6.90
C LEU A 199 2.63 -7.73 -5.61
N LYS A 200 3.72 -7.01 -5.37
CA LYS A 200 4.58 -7.21 -4.21
C LYS A 200 5.32 -5.95 -3.83
N ILE A 201 5.54 -5.72 -2.54
CA ILE A 201 6.51 -4.75 -2.02
C ILE A 201 7.59 -5.52 -1.30
N GLU A 202 8.84 -5.23 -1.62
CA GLU A 202 10.01 -5.80 -0.97
C GLU A 202 10.76 -4.67 -0.26
N TYR A 203 11.07 -4.85 1.03
CA TYR A 203 11.69 -3.80 1.84
C TYR A 203 12.69 -4.40 2.83
N THR A 204 13.44 -3.55 3.56
CA THR A 204 14.63 -3.86 4.38
C THR A 204 15.94 -4.05 3.61
N GLY A 205 15.96 -3.79 2.30
CA GLY A 205 17.20 -3.80 1.53
C GLY A 205 18.09 -2.59 1.87
N ASN A 206 19.40 -2.73 1.63
CA ASN A 206 20.35 -1.63 1.71
C ASN A 206 21.33 -1.68 0.55
N GLU A 207 21.32 -0.65 -0.30
CA GLU A 207 22.09 -0.60 -1.54
C GLU A 207 23.59 -0.45 -1.28
N THR A 208 23.98 0.33 -0.27
CA THR A 208 25.39 0.57 0.08
C THR A 208 26.05 -0.67 0.68
N LEU A 209 25.32 -1.43 1.49
CA LEU A 209 25.81 -2.69 2.09
C LEU A 209 25.60 -3.90 1.18
N GLY A 210 24.80 -3.79 0.12
CA GLY A 210 24.42 -4.91 -0.74
C GLY A 210 23.40 -5.86 -0.12
N ASP A 211 22.69 -5.42 0.93
CA ASP A 211 21.65 -6.22 1.57
C ASP A 211 20.41 -6.30 0.67
N VAL A 212 19.94 -7.52 0.41
CA VAL A 212 18.67 -7.76 -0.29
C VAL A 212 17.48 -7.66 0.68
N PRO A 213 16.28 -7.26 0.20
CA PRO A 213 15.09 -7.25 1.01
C PRO A 213 14.76 -8.63 1.60
N LEU A 214 14.49 -8.70 2.91
CA LEU A 214 14.07 -9.94 3.59
C LEU A 214 12.59 -9.94 3.97
N ASN A 215 11.94 -8.78 3.96
CA ASN A 215 10.52 -8.65 4.27
C ASN A 215 9.73 -8.27 3.03
N SER A 216 8.49 -8.75 2.95
CA SER A 216 7.59 -8.45 1.83
C SER A 216 6.15 -8.21 2.24
N VAL A 217 5.43 -7.53 1.36
CA VAL A 217 3.97 -7.45 1.35
C VAL A 217 3.49 -7.93 -0.03
N ASP A 218 2.73 -9.00 -0.06
CA ASP A 218 2.26 -9.65 -1.27
C ASP A 218 0.75 -9.38 -1.46
N PHE A 219 0.36 -8.99 -2.67
CA PHE A 219 -1.02 -8.68 -3.04
C PHE A 219 -1.59 -9.81 -3.89
N ILE A 220 -2.59 -10.49 -3.35
CA ILE A 220 -3.20 -11.67 -3.97
C ILE A 220 -4.52 -11.25 -4.60
N TYR A 221 -4.72 -11.60 -5.86
CA TYR A 221 -5.89 -11.22 -6.63
C TYR A 221 -6.70 -12.44 -7.06
N GLU A 222 -8.01 -12.22 -7.20
CA GLU A 222 -8.94 -13.14 -7.84
C GLU A 222 -9.62 -12.47 -9.04
N ALA A 223 -10.18 -13.28 -9.93
CA ALA A 223 -11.08 -12.77 -10.97
C ALA A 223 -12.35 -12.19 -10.34
N ARG A 224 -12.92 -11.17 -10.97
CA ARG A 224 -14.20 -10.56 -10.55
C ARG A 224 -15.24 -10.71 -11.66
N ASN A 225 -16.51 -10.75 -11.29
CA ASN A 225 -17.60 -10.83 -12.26
C ASN A 225 -18.06 -9.45 -12.74
N ASP A 226 -17.83 -8.40 -11.94
CA ASP A 226 -18.16 -7.01 -12.27
C ASP A 226 -16.96 -6.30 -12.94
N ILE A 227 -16.57 -6.80 -14.11
CA ILE A 227 -15.45 -6.27 -14.90
C ILE A 227 -15.71 -4.78 -15.22
N LEU A 228 -14.69 -3.95 -15.04
CA LEU A 228 -14.77 -2.50 -15.24
C LEU A 228 -13.94 -2.09 -16.46
N SER A 229 -14.54 -1.40 -17.42
CA SER A 229 -13.81 -0.70 -18.48
C SER A 229 -13.82 0.82 -18.22
N ASN A 230 -12.67 1.46 -18.37
CA ASN A 230 -12.49 2.89 -18.19
C ASN A 230 -11.71 3.50 -19.36
N TYR A 231 -12.14 4.67 -19.83
CA TYR A 231 -11.55 5.40 -20.97
C TYR A 231 -11.04 6.80 -20.60
N ARG A 232 -10.93 7.14 -19.31
CA ARG A 232 -10.37 8.45 -18.86
C ARG A 232 -8.94 8.69 -19.35
N ALA A 233 -8.20 7.62 -19.61
CA ALA A 233 -6.87 7.65 -20.23
C ALA A 233 -6.90 7.87 -21.76
N GLY A 234 -8.06 8.00 -22.40
CA GLY A 234 -8.14 8.05 -23.86
C GLY A 234 -7.81 6.72 -24.56
N PHE A 235 -7.66 5.65 -23.78
CA PHE A 235 -7.60 4.26 -24.21
C PHE A 235 -8.28 3.39 -23.14
N GLU A 236 -8.69 2.18 -23.52
CA GLU A 236 -9.36 1.26 -22.62
C GLU A 236 -8.41 0.72 -21.55
N VAL A 237 -8.85 0.80 -20.29
CA VAL A 237 -8.27 0.13 -19.13
C VAL A 237 -9.33 -0.80 -18.56
N VAL A 238 -9.01 -2.10 -18.47
CA VAL A 238 -9.93 -3.11 -17.96
C VAL A 238 -9.48 -3.64 -16.60
N SER A 239 -10.26 -3.36 -15.56
CA SER A 239 -10.06 -3.95 -14.24
C SER A 239 -10.80 -5.29 -14.16
N ALA A 240 -10.13 -6.39 -14.52
CA ALA A 240 -10.68 -7.75 -14.53
C ALA A 240 -10.41 -8.56 -13.24
N LYS A 241 -9.63 -7.99 -12.31
CA LYS A 241 -9.26 -8.62 -11.04
C LYS A 241 -9.62 -7.73 -9.85
N ARG A 242 -9.83 -8.35 -8.69
CA ARG A 242 -9.97 -7.67 -7.41
C ARG A 242 -9.08 -8.29 -6.35
N LEU A 243 -8.69 -7.50 -5.36
CA LEU A 243 -7.79 -7.91 -4.29
C LEU A 243 -8.51 -8.91 -3.37
N LEU A 244 -7.98 -10.12 -3.29
CA LEU A 244 -8.47 -11.20 -2.44
C LEU A 244 -7.81 -11.14 -1.06
N ALA A 245 -6.49 -10.92 -1.02
CA ALA A 245 -5.76 -10.87 0.24
C ALA A 245 -4.49 -10.03 0.16
N VAL A 246 -4.01 -9.60 1.32
CA VAL A 246 -2.68 -9.03 1.52
C VAL A 246 -1.92 -9.89 2.52
N GLU A 247 -0.76 -10.41 2.13
CA GLU A 247 0.09 -11.24 2.98
C GLU A 247 1.36 -10.47 3.35
N VAL A 248 1.68 -10.43 4.63
CA VAL A 248 2.86 -9.72 5.16
C VAL A 248 3.84 -10.76 5.66
N SER A 249 5.05 -10.74 5.12
CA SER A 249 6.11 -11.68 5.46
C SER A 249 7.33 -10.98 6.05
N ALA A 250 7.93 -11.58 7.07
CA ALA A 250 9.20 -11.15 7.64
C ALA A 250 10.22 -12.29 7.51
N ARG A 251 11.38 -12.01 6.93
CA ARG A 251 12.41 -13.02 6.63
C ARG A 251 11.83 -14.24 5.90
N ALA A 252 10.99 -13.98 4.89
CA ALA A 252 10.27 -14.98 4.10
C ALA A 252 9.34 -15.93 4.90
N GLN A 253 8.98 -15.58 6.14
CA GLN A 253 7.95 -16.28 6.91
C GLN A 253 6.70 -15.41 6.99
N LEU A 254 5.52 -16.02 6.81
CA LEU A 254 4.25 -15.32 6.96
C LEU A 254 4.14 -14.79 8.40
N ALA A 255 3.85 -13.50 8.53
CA ALA A 255 3.58 -12.89 9.82
C ALA A 255 2.09 -12.66 10.00
N ARG A 256 1.40 -12.18 8.94
CA ARG A 256 -0.02 -11.80 8.99
C ARG A 256 -0.63 -11.92 7.60
N LYS A 257 -1.92 -12.21 7.55
CA LYS A 257 -2.74 -12.18 6.32
C LYS A 257 -4.01 -11.39 6.54
N TYR A 258 -4.36 -10.52 5.60
CA TYR A 258 -5.62 -9.79 5.58
C TYR A 258 -6.45 -10.31 4.43
N ALA A 259 -7.50 -11.08 4.70
CA ALA A 259 -8.41 -11.59 3.69
C ALA A 259 -9.59 -10.63 3.50
N LEU A 260 -9.91 -10.32 2.24
CA LEU A 260 -10.99 -9.43 1.84
C LEU A 260 -12.14 -10.28 1.31
N ASN A 261 -13.31 -10.17 1.93
CA ASN A 261 -14.51 -10.86 1.47
C ASN A 261 -15.49 -9.87 0.86
N TYR A 262 -16.10 -10.26 -0.26
CA TYR A 262 -16.99 -9.41 -1.02
C TYR A 262 -18.39 -9.99 -1.09
N THR A 263 -19.38 -9.10 -1.09
CA THR A 263 -20.72 -9.39 -1.59
C THR A 263 -20.95 -8.59 -2.87
N TYR A 264 -21.96 -8.98 -3.65
CA TYR A 264 -22.41 -8.18 -4.79
C TYR A 264 -23.62 -7.37 -4.39
N SER A 265 -23.62 -6.08 -4.75
CA SER A 265 -24.82 -5.25 -4.65
C SER A 265 -25.95 -5.87 -5.44
N ALA A 266 -27.12 -6.04 -4.83
CA ALA A 266 -28.32 -6.51 -5.53
C ALA A 266 -28.78 -5.53 -6.62
N ASP A 267 -28.51 -4.23 -6.43
CA ASP A 267 -28.97 -3.16 -7.32
C ASP A 267 -28.02 -2.91 -8.48
N THR A 268 -26.70 -2.96 -8.22
CA THR A 268 -25.70 -2.59 -9.22
C THR A 268 -24.84 -3.75 -9.71
N ALA A 269 -24.99 -4.95 -9.13
CA ALA A 269 -24.13 -6.11 -9.35
C ALA A 269 -22.63 -5.83 -9.17
N ARG A 270 -22.26 -4.81 -8.36
CA ARG A 270 -20.87 -4.41 -8.11
C ARG A 270 -20.34 -5.06 -6.85
N SER A 271 -19.05 -5.34 -6.84
CA SER A 271 -18.31 -5.83 -5.68
C SER A 271 -18.31 -4.80 -4.55
N LEU A 272 -18.88 -5.18 -3.40
CA LEU A 272 -18.87 -4.44 -2.15
C LEU A 272 -18.01 -5.21 -1.16
N LEU A 273 -17.01 -4.57 -0.56
CA LEU A 273 -16.16 -5.21 0.45
C LEU A 273 -16.99 -5.42 1.72
N ALA A 274 -17.36 -6.66 2.00
CA ALA A 274 -18.24 -7.02 3.10
C ALA A 274 -17.47 -7.23 4.40
N SER A 275 -16.25 -7.76 4.33
CA SER A 275 -15.39 -7.86 5.51
C SER A 275 -13.90 -7.92 5.22
N ILE A 276 -13.11 -7.59 6.24
CA ILE A 276 -11.68 -7.84 6.30
C ILE A 276 -11.40 -8.71 7.52
N THR A 277 -10.75 -9.86 7.32
CA THR A 277 -10.33 -10.75 8.41
C THR A 277 -8.82 -10.80 8.48
N GLN A 278 -8.26 -10.52 9.65
CA GLN A 278 -6.82 -10.66 9.91
C GLN A 278 -6.52 -12.04 10.50
N TYR A 279 -5.59 -12.75 9.88
CA TYR A 279 -5.03 -14.01 10.34
C TYR A 279 -3.58 -13.83 10.82
N GLY A 280 -3.13 -14.72 11.71
CA GLY A 280 -1.76 -14.83 12.17
C GLY A 280 -0.81 -15.44 11.15
N ASP A 281 0.31 -15.96 11.65
CA ASP A 281 1.38 -16.61 10.89
C ASP A 281 1.01 -18.01 10.37
N ASP A 282 -0.05 -18.60 10.89
CA ASP A 282 -0.59 -19.91 10.49
C ASP A 282 -1.67 -19.84 9.40
N SER A 283 -2.12 -18.63 9.01
CA SER A 283 -3.30 -18.43 8.15
C SER A 283 -4.61 -19.05 8.65
N VAL A 284 -4.69 -19.45 9.92
CA VAL A 284 -5.84 -20.14 10.51
C VAL A 284 -6.38 -19.37 11.71
N SER A 285 -5.49 -18.99 12.63
CA SER A 285 -5.83 -18.20 13.81
C SER A 285 -6.22 -16.79 13.38
N ALA A 286 -7.46 -16.38 13.66
CA ALA A 286 -8.03 -15.13 13.17
C ALA A 286 -8.47 -14.21 14.31
N LEU A 287 -8.32 -12.91 14.08
CA LEU A 287 -9.06 -11.89 14.83
C LEU A 287 -10.51 -11.83 14.33
N ASN A 288 -11.38 -11.21 15.13
CA ASN A 288 -12.76 -10.96 14.70
C ASN A 288 -12.77 -10.15 13.40
N PRO A 289 -13.61 -10.53 12.42
CA PRO A 289 -13.69 -9.83 11.16
C PRO A 289 -14.23 -8.41 11.38
N ILE A 290 -13.67 -7.50 10.60
CA ILE A 290 -14.18 -6.16 10.39
C ILE A 290 -15.29 -6.26 9.37
N VAL A 291 -16.52 -5.86 9.71
CA VAL A 291 -17.68 -6.00 8.82
C VAL A 291 -18.15 -4.63 8.35
N PHE A 292 -18.55 -4.56 7.07
CA PHE A 292 -19.09 -3.37 6.43
C PHE A 292 -20.43 -3.69 5.78
N ASP A 293 -21.41 -2.83 6.05
CA ASP A 293 -22.72 -2.88 5.42
C ASP A 293 -22.92 -1.64 4.55
N TYR A 294 -23.72 -1.81 3.50
CA TYR A 294 -23.98 -0.77 2.51
C TYR A 294 -25.48 -0.58 2.37
N GLN A 295 -25.89 0.66 2.13
CA GLN A 295 -27.27 0.97 1.84
C GLN A 295 -27.67 0.36 0.48
N ALA A 296 -28.77 -0.39 0.46
CA ALA A 296 -29.40 -0.83 -0.78
C ALA A 296 -30.09 0.36 -1.48
N GLY A 297 -30.20 0.28 -2.80
CA GLY A 297 -31.03 1.20 -3.57
C GLY A 297 -32.45 1.21 -3.01
N GLY A 298 -32.90 2.36 -2.53
CA GLY A 298 -34.29 2.53 -2.12
C GLY A 298 -35.18 2.42 -3.35
N VAL A 299 -36.26 1.65 -3.27
CA VAL A 299 -37.35 1.72 -4.24
C VAL A 299 -38.03 3.07 -4.04
N ILE A 300 -37.82 4.02 -4.95
CA ILE A 300 -38.58 5.28 -4.95
C ILE A 300 -39.96 4.99 -5.52
N GLY A 301 -40.97 4.89 -4.66
CA GLY A 301 -42.39 4.99 -5.01
C GLY A 301 -43.11 3.66 -5.27
N GLN A 302 -44.09 3.36 -4.41
CA GLN A 302 -45.42 2.90 -4.86
C GLN A 302 -46.43 3.98 -4.50
#